data_AF-A0A2N7RCD8-F1
#
_entry.id   AF-A0A2N7RCD8-F1
#
_cell.length_a   1.000
_cell.length_b   1.000
_cell.length_c   1.000
_cell.angle_alpha   90.00
_cell.angle_beta   90.00
_cell.angle_gamma   90.00
#
_symmetry.space_group_name_H-M   'P 1'
#
loop_
_entity.id
_entity.type
_entity.pdbx_description
1 polymer ?
#
loop_
_entity_poly.entity_id
_entity_poly.type
_entity_poly.pdbx_seq_one_letter_code
_entity_poly.pdbx_strand_id
1 'polypeptide(L)'
;MSEIENDNEEKAKPDDLYQTAEQYYSMVKAHRRRKRAARFREMNPLAWYFDEFPAQDMYKSPLSNQRSTRQEVRYHWLRQRTGWIFWSQLKTTTAVRFAAFGGLISAFYQAAPGMHGEAGDAGAPFRWLLLAGLTYLIAVLWYEIWCPLLLKQALSSKPGLLENQSSVWLRTLVEDELRRWWSKRNWWPHPDLLDEQKSEDRTAIAIMSGYGVPAFAGFDAYACAHIERALCEYRNLRNVTMWRRGDRSSDMEEFSPQYIYEGSRPLMRRLTISSLNEYDIQDNPNSKVGDLVVGWYRCPINISSHLESRSTVNIRHEAEGLDHLFADHAGAIAFAQTIAVWQNTMHPIRRFILMILYLMSGIFFVWFVILQLQIILPKMF
;
A
#
# COMPACT_ATOMS: atom_id res chain seq x y z
N MET A 1 69.84 -5.84 -18.76
CA MET A 1 70.41 -4.50 -18.50
C MET A 1 69.70 -3.57 -19.45
N SER A 2 68.57 -2.99 -19.03
CA SER A 2 68.38 -1.74 -18.24
C SER A 2 67.71 -0.74 -19.20
N GLU A 3 66.40 -0.48 -19.05
CA GLU A 3 65.86 0.72 -18.36
C GLU A 3 66.25 2.00 -19.14
N ILE A 4 65.36 2.80 -19.76
CA ILE A 4 64.23 3.54 -19.20
C ILE A 4 63.35 4.17 -20.32
N GLU A 5 62.04 4.14 -20.08
CA GLU A 5 60.95 5.10 -20.40
C GLU A 5 61.05 6.06 -21.60
N ASN A 6 60.00 6.08 -22.42
CA ASN A 6 59.17 7.28 -22.44
C ASN A 6 57.71 6.96 -22.81
N ASP A 7 56.86 7.19 -21.82
CA ASP A 7 55.41 7.18 -21.87
C ASP A 7 54.90 8.18 -22.92
N ASN A 8 53.97 7.71 -23.73
CA ASN A 8 52.89 8.55 -24.24
C ASN A 8 51.60 7.73 -24.14
N GLU A 9 51.20 7.43 -22.90
CA GLU A 9 49.80 7.34 -22.56
C GLU A 9 49.17 8.71 -22.84
N GLU A 10 48.57 8.84 -24.03
CA GLU A 10 47.59 9.89 -24.29
C GLU A 10 46.40 9.63 -23.37
N LYS A 11 46.49 10.19 -22.16
CA LYS A 11 45.38 10.31 -21.22
C LYS A 11 44.19 10.91 -21.97
N ALA A 12 43.21 10.07 -22.27
CA ALA A 12 41.87 10.50 -22.61
C ALA A 12 41.41 11.50 -21.53
N LYS A 13 41.35 12.78 -21.90
CA LYS A 13 40.90 13.86 -21.01
C LYS A 13 39.48 13.52 -20.52
N PRO A 14 39.25 13.45 -19.20
CA PRO A 14 37.96 13.08 -18.66
C PRO A 14 37.15 14.33 -18.32
N ASP A 15 36.93 15.28 -19.22
CA ASP A 15 36.24 16.52 -18.84
C ASP A 15 35.48 17.13 -20.02
N ASP A 16 34.20 16.76 -20.16
CA ASP A 16 33.18 17.60 -20.81
C ASP A 16 31.75 17.25 -20.34
N LEU A 17 31.58 16.83 -19.08
CA LEU A 17 30.33 16.21 -18.60
C LEU A 17 29.41 17.08 -17.74
N TYR A 18 29.63 18.40 -17.62
CA TYR A 18 28.67 19.32 -17.01
C TYR A 18 28.75 20.71 -17.64
N GLN A 19 27.81 21.07 -18.52
CA GLN A 19 27.82 22.34 -19.29
C GLN A 19 27.56 23.62 -18.46
N THR A 20 27.64 23.58 -17.13
CA THR A 20 27.98 24.73 -16.26
C THR A 20 28.07 24.21 -14.82
N ALA A 21 29.05 24.67 -14.04
CA ALA A 21 29.18 24.30 -12.62
C ALA A 21 27.86 24.50 -11.85
N GLU A 22 27.09 25.54 -12.20
CA GLU A 22 25.78 25.84 -11.65
C GLU A 22 24.75 24.72 -11.84
N GLN A 23 24.72 24.07 -13.02
CA GLN A 23 23.81 22.96 -13.30
C GLN A 23 24.17 21.74 -12.46
N TYR A 24 25.46 21.41 -12.34
CA TYR A 24 25.93 20.34 -11.46
C TYR A 24 25.60 20.61 -9.99
N TYR A 25 25.86 21.83 -9.50
CA TYR A 25 25.50 22.22 -8.13
C TYR A 25 23.98 22.16 -7.90
N SER A 26 23.16 22.55 -8.88
CA SER A 26 21.71 22.46 -8.81
C SER A 26 21.22 21.01 -8.73
N MET A 27 21.81 20.11 -9.52
CA MET A 27 21.51 18.68 -9.53
C MET A 27 21.93 18.02 -8.21
N VAL A 28 23.14 18.29 -7.73
CA VAL A 28 23.63 17.79 -6.43
C VAL A 28 22.77 18.31 -5.29
N LYS A 29 22.37 19.58 -5.32
CA LYS A 29 21.46 20.17 -4.32
C LYS A 29 20.08 19.53 -4.37
N ALA A 30 19.52 19.29 -5.55
CA ALA A 30 18.26 18.59 -5.74
C ALA A 30 18.35 17.13 -5.26
N HIS A 31 19.43 16.42 -5.57
CA HIS A 31 19.68 15.06 -5.12
C HIS A 31 19.82 15.00 -3.58
N ARG A 32 20.58 15.92 -2.97
CA ARG A 32 20.67 16.04 -1.50
C ARG A 32 19.33 16.34 -0.86
N ARG A 33 18.50 17.22 -1.47
CA ARG A 33 17.13 17.49 -1.00
C ARG A 33 16.25 16.24 -1.08
N ARG A 34 16.29 15.49 -2.19
CA ARG A 34 15.57 14.21 -2.35
C ARG A 34 16.02 13.20 -1.30
N LYS A 35 17.34 13.06 -1.07
CA LYS A 35 17.89 12.16 -0.05
C LYS A 35 17.47 12.56 1.37
N ARG A 36 17.44 13.85 1.69
CA ARG A 36 16.93 14.36 2.98
C ARG A 36 15.43 14.09 3.13
N ALA A 37 14.63 14.31 2.09
CA ALA A 37 13.21 14.03 2.10
C ALA A 37 12.91 12.53 2.25
N ALA A 38 13.67 11.68 1.55
CA ALA A 38 13.60 10.22 1.69
C ALA A 38 13.94 9.80 3.13
N ARG A 39 15.06 10.27 3.69
CA ARG A 39 15.44 10.00 5.09
C ARG A 39 14.40 10.50 6.09
N PHE A 40 13.81 11.67 5.85
CA PHE A 40 12.75 12.19 6.71
C PHE A 40 11.51 11.30 6.67
N ARG A 41 11.10 10.83 5.48
CA ARG A 41 10.00 9.88 5.33
C ARG A 41 10.32 8.53 5.97
N GLU A 42 11.57 8.08 5.85
CA GLU A 42 12.03 6.84 6.45
C GLU A 42 12.06 6.92 7.98
N MET A 43 12.42 8.07 8.59
CA MET A 43 12.63 8.16 10.04
C MET A 43 11.45 8.75 10.83
N ASN A 44 10.52 9.45 10.18
CA ASN A 44 9.48 10.21 10.87
C ASN A 44 8.17 9.41 11.06
N PRO A 45 7.70 9.21 12.30
CA PRO A 45 6.41 8.56 12.58
C PRO A 45 5.20 9.19 11.88
N LEU A 46 5.19 10.51 11.68
CA LEU A 46 4.11 11.18 10.95
C LEU A 46 4.10 10.74 9.48
N ALA A 47 5.27 10.66 8.86
CA ALA A 47 5.37 10.19 7.49
C ALA A 47 4.92 8.72 7.37
N TRP A 48 5.24 7.89 8.38
CA TRP A 48 4.81 6.49 8.43
C TRP A 48 3.29 6.33 8.50
N TYR A 49 2.59 7.28 9.13
CA TYR A 49 1.13 7.24 9.22
C TYR A 49 0.47 7.49 7.86
N PHE A 50 0.99 8.47 7.11
CA PHE A 50 0.51 8.84 5.78
C PHE A 50 1.00 7.91 4.67
N ASP A 51 1.91 7.00 5.00
CA ASP A 51 2.36 5.95 4.10
C ASP A 51 1.27 4.88 3.97
N GLU A 52 0.48 4.98 2.89
CA GLU A 52 -0.60 4.05 2.60
C GLU A 52 -0.09 2.63 2.33
N PHE A 53 1.13 2.52 1.82
CA PHE A 53 1.71 1.29 1.36
C PHE A 53 2.86 0.84 2.29
N PRO A 54 3.10 -0.46 2.51
CA PRO A 54 4.16 -0.89 3.42
C PRO A 54 5.56 -0.62 2.89
N ALA A 55 6.42 0.00 3.71
CA ALA A 55 7.80 0.28 3.35
C ALA A 55 8.50 -0.97 2.77
N GLN A 56 9.19 -0.77 1.65
CA GLN A 56 9.97 -1.77 0.89
C GLN A 56 11.07 -2.48 1.68
N ASP A 57 11.27 -2.12 2.94
CA ASP A 57 12.47 -2.40 3.70
C ASP A 57 12.69 -3.91 3.91
N MET A 58 11.64 -4.73 3.78
CA MET A 58 11.73 -6.20 3.85
C MET A 58 12.49 -6.86 2.69
N TYR A 59 12.68 -6.15 1.57
CA TYR A 59 13.37 -6.68 0.39
C TYR A 59 14.63 -5.90 0.00
N LYS A 60 14.94 -4.81 0.71
CA LYS A 60 16.22 -4.14 0.53
C LYS A 60 17.30 -5.00 1.18
N SER A 61 18.34 -5.34 0.42
CA SER A 61 19.60 -5.80 1.00
C SER A 61 20.05 -4.80 2.08
N PRO A 62 20.63 -5.25 3.21
CA PRO A 62 20.98 -4.38 4.32
C PRO A 62 22.04 -3.37 3.87
N LEU A 63 21.58 -2.18 3.46
CA LEU A 63 22.40 -1.00 3.26
C LEU A 63 22.63 -0.34 4.62
N SER A 64 23.76 0.34 4.78
CA SER A 64 24.18 1.07 5.99
C SER A 64 23.23 2.19 6.48
N ASN A 65 22.07 2.38 5.85
CA ASN A 65 21.07 3.41 6.17
C ASN A 65 19.67 2.84 6.50
N GLN A 66 19.52 1.55 6.82
CA GLN A 66 18.23 1.00 7.25
C GLN A 66 17.79 1.52 8.62
N ARG A 67 16.48 1.46 8.87
CA ARG A 67 15.88 1.66 10.20
C ARG A 67 16.49 0.63 11.15
N SER A 68 16.76 1.02 12.39
CA SER A 68 17.13 0.03 13.41
C SER A 68 15.94 -0.89 13.69
N THR A 69 16.20 -2.11 14.20
CA THR A 69 15.15 -3.06 14.59
C THR A 69 14.10 -2.42 15.51
N ARG A 70 14.53 -1.55 16.44
CA ARG A 70 13.64 -0.79 17.32
C ARG A 70 12.74 0.19 16.55
N GLN A 71 13.26 0.86 15.53
CA GLN A 71 12.49 1.77 14.68
C GLN A 71 11.50 1.01 13.79
N GLU A 72 11.90 -0.15 13.27
CA GLU A 72 11.04 -1.03 12.48
C GLU A 72 9.88 -1.60 13.32
N VAL A 73 10.16 -2.10 14.52
CA VAL A 73 9.12 -2.50 15.47
C VAL A 73 8.17 -1.34 15.77
N ARG A 74 8.70 -0.13 16.00
CA ARG A 74 7.87 1.07 16.23
C ARG A 74 7.00 1.41 15.02
N TYR A 75 7.52 1.25 13.80
CA TYR A 75 6.79 1.44 12.55
C TYR A 75 5.62 0.44 12.43
N HIS A 76 5.89 -0.86 12.61
CA HIS A 76 4.84 -1.89 12.57
C HIS A 76 3.80 -1.69 13.67
N TRP A 77 4.25 -1.37 14.88
CA TRP A 77 3.37 -1.08 16.01
C TRP A 77 2.46 0.13 15.74
N LEU A 78 3.00 1.20 15.16
CA LEU A 78 2.21 2.37 14.77
C LEU A 78 1.14 1.97 13.75
N ARG A 79 1.51 1.21 12.72
CA ARG A 79 0.57 0.80 11.65
C ARG A 79 -0.48 -0.18 12.14
N GLN A 80 -0.14 -1.08 13.06
CA GLN A 80 -1.12 -1.93 13.72
C GLN A 80 -2.14 -1.11 14.52
N ARG A 81 -1.69 -0.16 15.35
CA ARG A 81 -2.59 0.68 16.18
C ARG A 81 -3.38 1.73 15.42
N THR A 82 -2.92 2.11 14.24
CA THR A 82 -3.59 3.13 13.42
C THR A 82 -4.34 2.56 12.23
N GLY A 83 -4.29 1.24 12.03
CA GLY A 83 -4.96 0.56 10.94
C GLY A 83 -6.47 0.42 11.15
N TRP A 84 -7.21 0.29 10.05
CA TRP A 84 -8.65 0.00 10.06
C TRP A 84 -9.01 -1.24 10.90
N ILE A 85 -8.16 -2.26 10.93
CA ILE A 85 -8.36 -3.49 11.73
C ILE A 85 -8.46 -3.15 13.22
N PHE A 86 -7.54 -2.37 13.76
CA PHE A 86 -7.55 -1.99 15.18
C PHE A 86 -8.82 -1.20 15.55
N TRP A 87 -9.22 -0.24 14.72
CA TRP A 87 -10.43 0.54 14.95
C TRP A 87 -11.71 -0.29 14.80
N SER A 88 -11.69 -1.34 13.98
CA SER A 88 -12.81 -2.29 13.88
C SER A 88 -13.01 -3.07 15.20
N GLN A 89 -11.92 -3.41 15.90
CA GLN A 89 -12.00 -4.08 17.20
C GLN A 89 -12.57 -3.16 18.27
N LEU A 90 -12.26 -1.85 18.23
CA LEU A 90 -12.85 -0.86 19.14
C LEU A 90 -14.37 -0.69 18.97
N LYS A 91 -14.92 -0.96 17.78
CA LYS A 91 -16.38 -1.07 17.60
C LYS A 91 -16.99 -2.20 18.46
N THR A 92 -16.20 -3.24 18.73
CA THR A 92 -16.67 -4.46 19.43
C THR A 92 -16.38 -4.48 20.93
N THR A 93 -15.56 -3.57 21.45
CA THR A 93 -15.23 -3.56 22.88
C THR A 93 -16.43 -3.14 23.75
N THR A 94 -16.61 -3.84 24.85
CA THR A 94 -17.75 -3.69 25.77
C THR A 94 -17.85 -2.28 26.35
N ALA A 95 -16.73 -1.71 26.81
CA ALA A 95 -16.70 -0.37 27.41
C ALA A 95 -17.21 0.74 26.46
N VAL A 96 -16.85 0.65 25.18
CA VAL A 96 -17.26 1.64 24.19
C VAL A 96 -18.74 1.46 23.81
N ARG A 97 -19.22 0.22 23.75
CA ARG A 97 -20.66 -0.06 23.61
C ARG A 97 -21.46 0.47 24.80
N PHE A 98 -20.96 0.34 26.03
CA PHE A 98 -21.61 0.91 27.21
C PHE A 98 -21.71 2.43 27.15
N ALA A 99 -20.68 3.13 26.68
CA ALA A 99 -20.76 4.58 26.45
C ALA A 99 -21.83 4.95 25.41
N ALA A 100 -21.95 4.16 24.33
CA ALA A 100 -22.97 4.36 23.31
C ALA A 100 -24.40 4.10 23.82
N PHE A 101 -24.63 2.98 24.51
CA PHE A 101 -25.93 2.65 25.12
C PHE A 101 -26.29 3.63 26.24
N GLY A 102 -25.33 3.99 27.09
CA GLY A 102 -25.49 5.01 28.13
C GLY A 102 -25.82 6.38 27.53
N GLY A 103 -25.17 6.76 26.41
CA GLY A 103 -25.46 7.97 25.66
C GLY A 103 -26.89 8.00 25.11
N LEU A 104 -27.35 6.90 24.50
CA LEU A 104 -28.72 6.75 24.01
C LEU A 104 -29.75 6.86 25.15
N ILE A 105 -29.54 6.16 26.26
CA ILE A 105 -30.42 6.22 27.43
C ILE A 105 -30.44 7.66 27.99
N SER A 106 -29.27 8.31 28.07
CA SER A 106 -29.18 9.71 28.52
C SER A 106 -29.92 10.69 27.61
N ALA A 107 -30.02 10.42 26.30
CA ALA A 107 -30.76 11.24 25.37
C ALA A 107 -32.27 11.19 25.63
N PHE A 108 -32.82 10.01 25.96
CA PHE A 108 -34.22 9.89 26.39
C PHE A 108 -34.50 10.64 27.69
N TYR A 109 -33.58 10.54 28.67
CA TYR A 109 -33.68 11.28 29.93
C TYR A 109 -33.62 12.80 29.76
N GLN A 110 -32.87 13.29 28.77
CA GLN A 110 -32.78 14.73 28.48
C GLN A 110 -33.96 15.24 27.61
N ALA A 111 -34.53 14.38 26.76
CA ALA A 111 -35.66 14.75 25.91
C ALA A 111 -37.02 14.75 26.65
N ALA A 112 -37.10 14.16 27.85
CA ALA A 112 -38.34 14.07 28.62
C ALA A 112 -38.74 15.43 29.25
N PRO A 113 -39.90 16.04 28.89
CA PRO A 113 -40.25 17.41 29.27
C PRO A 113 -40.47 17.70 30.76
N GLY A 114 -40.44 16.70 31.64
CA GLY A 114 -40.59 16.87 33.10
C GLY A 114 -39.31 16.70 33.91
N MET A 115 -38.30 16.03 33.36
CA MET A 115 -37.08 15.66 34.11
C MET A 115 -35.98 16.73 34.06
N HIS A 116 -36.02 17.61 33.06
CA HIS A 116 -35.05 18.70 32.93
C HIS A 116 -35.20 19.79 33.98
N GLY A 117 -36.42 20.03 34.48
CA GLY A 117 -36.69 21.03 35.53
C GLY A 117 -36.28 20.55 36.93
N GLU A 118 -36.37 19.25 37.21
CA GLU A 118 -36.04 18.66 38.52
C GLU A 118 -34.57 18.26 38.67
N ALA A 119 -33.85 18.05 37.56
CA ALA A 119 -32.49 17.52 37.59
C ALA A 119 -31.39 18.56 37.94
N GLY A 120 -31.65 19.88 37.88
CA GLY A 120 -30.65 20.91 38.24
C GLY A 120 -29.25 20.69 37.64
N ASP A 121 -28.20 20.96 38.43
CA ASP A 121 -26.78 20.70 38.07
C ASP A 121 -26.47 19.22 37.78
N ALA A 122 -27.35 18.28 38.18
CA ALA A 122 -27.17 16.85 37.95
C ALA A 122 -27.42 16.45 36.47
N GLY A 123 -27.90 17.36 35.63
CA GLY A 123 -28.03 17.16 34.18
C GLY A 123 -26.71 17.34 33.40
N ALA A 124 -25.73 18.04 33.98
CA ALA A 124 -24.46 18.32 33.30
C ALA A 124 -23.66 17.05 32.90
N PRO A 125 -23.51 16.02 33.77
CA PRO A 125 -22.84 14.78 33.38
C PRO A 125 -23.54 14.07 32.20
N PHE A 126 -24.86 14.00 32.21
CA PHE A 126 -25.61 13.32 31.15
C PHE A 126 -25.40 13.96 29.78
N ARG A 127 -25.19 15.28 29.69
CA ARG A 127 -24.84 15.96 28.42
C ARG A 127 -23.52 15.43 27.84
N TRP A 128 -22.51 15.21 28.69
CA TRP A 128 -21.23 14.64 28.26
C TRP A 128 -21.36 13.18 27.83
N LEU A 129 -22.21 12.41 28.51
CA LEU A 129 -22.53 11.05 28.10
C LEU A 129 -23.25 11.01 26.73
N LEU A 130 -24.15 11.95 26.47
CA LEU A 130 -24.81 12.11 25.17
C LEU A 130 -23.82 12.46 24.07
N LEU A 131 -22.93 13.44 24.30
CA LEU A 131 -21.87 13.81 23.35
C LEU A 131 -20.92 12.63 23.08
N ALA A 132 -20.59 11.84 24.10
CA ALA A 132 -19.78 10.63 23.95
C ALA A 132 -20.48 9.59 23.05
N GLY A 133 -21.78 9.36 23.25
CA GLY A 133 -22.59 8.46 22.42
C GLY A 133 -22.74 8.95 20.98
N LEU A 134 -23.00 10.25 20.78
CA LEU A 134 -23.16 10.86 19.45
C LEU A 134 -21.87 10.78 18.63
N THR A 135 -20.74 11.19 19.22
CA THR A 135 -19.43 11.12 18.53
C THR A 135 -19.03 9.70 18.21
N TYR A 136 -19.34 8.73 19.08
CA TYR A 136 -19.16 7.32 18.77
C TYR A 136 -20.03 6.85 17.60
N LEU A 137 -21.32 7.21 17.57
CA LEU A 137 -22.21 6.84 16.48
C LEU A 137 -21.71 7.39 15.14
N ILE A 138 -21.26 8.65 15.13
CA ILE A 138 -20.62 9.25 13.96
C ILE A 138 -19.35 8.48 13.58
N ALA A 139 -18.51 8.07 14.55
CA ALA A 139 -17.32 7.25 14.30
C ALA A 139 -17.68 5.90 13.64
N VAL A 140 -18.72 5.23 14.12
CA VAL A 140 -19.18 3.95 13.57
C VAL A 140 -19.71 4.13 12.14
N LEU A 141 -20.54 5.14 11.88
CA LEU A 141 -21.02 5.45 10.53
C LEU A 141 -19.85 5.81 9.60
N TRP A 142 -18.90 6.60 10.09
CA TRP A 142 -17.70 6.97 9.36
C TRP A 142 -16.89 5.74 8.96
N TYR A 143 -16.67 4.80 9.90
CA TYR A 143 -16.03 3.53 9.61
C TYR A 143 -16.81 2.73 8.55
N GLU A 144 -18.13 2.61 8.68
CA GLU A 144 -18.95 1.81 7.77
C GLU A 144 -18.95 2.34 6.33
N ILE A 145 -18.87 3.67 6.15
CA ILE A 145 -18.89 4.34 4.84
C ILE A 145 -17.50 4.32 4.19
N TRP A 146 -16.44 4.51 4.97
CA TRP A 146 -15.11 4.79 4.43
C TRP A 146 -14.11 3.64 4.54
N CYS A 147 -14.40 2.60 5.34
CA CYS A 147 -13.58 1.41 5.40
C CYS A 147 -13.55 0.71 4.02
N PRO A 148 -12.37 0.36 3.50
CA PRO A 148 -12.26 -0.37 2.23
C PRO A 148 -13.11 -1.64 2.22
N LEU A 149 -13.83 -1.86 1.11
CA LEU A 149 -14.86 -2.90 1.00
C LEU A 149 -14.31 -4.31 1.24
N LEU A 150 -13.18 -4.65 0.61
CA LEU A 150 -12.57 -5.98 0.72
C LEU A 150 -12.16 -6.29 2.17
N LEU A 151 -11.53 -5.32 2.85
CA LEU A 151 -11.16 -5.42 4.26
C LEU A 151 -12.37 -5.47 5.18
N LYS A 152 -13.39 -4.66 4.92
CA LYS A 152 -14.65 -4.67 5.68
C LYS A 152 -15.31 -6.05 5.65
N GLN A 153 -15.25 -6.73 4.50
CA GLN A 153 -15.79 -8.08 4.38
C GLN A 153 -14.90 -9.13 5.04
N ALA A 154 -13.58 -9.02 4.89
CA ALA A 154 -12.63 -9.89 5.58
C ALA A 154 -12.73 -9.79 7.11
N LEU A 155 -13.06 -8.60 7.64
CA LEU A 155 -13.24 -8.34 9.07
C LEU A 155 -14.66 -8.59 9.58
N SER A 156 -15.61 -8.93 8.70
CA SER A 156 -16.99 -9.10 9.12
C SER A 156 -17.11 -10.23 10.14
N SER A 157 -17.73 -9.94 11.30
CA SER A 157 -17.96 -10.93 12.35
C SER A 157 -18.99 -12.00 11.95
N LYS A 158 -19.62 -11.87 10.78
CA LYS A 158 -20.54 -12.88 10.24
C LYS A 158 -19.71 -13.97 9.57
N PRO A 159 -19.67 -15.19 10.13
CA PRO A 159 -18.99 -16.31 9.47
C PRO A 159 -19.58 -16.49 8.07
N GLY A 160 -18.71 -16.66 7.08
CA GLY A 160 -19.10 -16.92 5.70
C GLY A 160 -19.48 -15.72 4.83
N LEU A 161 -19.36 -14.45 5.28
CA LEU A 161 -19.72 -13.33 4.40
C LEU A 161 -18.82 -13.26 3.14
N LEU A 162 -17.52 -13.52 3.31
CA LEU A 162 -16.54 -13.60 2.22
C LEU A 162 -16.65 -14.94 1.47
N GLU A 163 -17.03 -16.02 2.19
CA GLU A 163 -17.24 -17.36 1.62
C GLU A 163 -18.52 -17.46 0.78
N ASN A 164 -19.50 -16.57 1.00
CA ASN A 164 -20.74 -16.54 0.23
C ASN A 164 -20.64 -15.65 -1.03
N GLN A 165 -19.52 -14.96 -1.24
CA GLN A 165 -19.32 -14.14 -2.44
C GLN A 165 -18.91 -15.01 -3.63
N SER A 166 -19.19 -14.55 -4.85
CA SER A 166 -18.69 -15.25 -6.04
C SER A 166 -17.20 -14.98 -6.26
N SER A 167 -16.49 -15.97 -6.82
CA SER A 167 -15.08 -15.81 -7.24
C SER A 167 -14.88 -14.63 -8.18
N VAL A 168 -15.84 -14.40 -9.10
CA VAL A 168 -15.86 -13.26 -10.00
C VAL A 168 -15.88 -11.93 -9.25
N TRP A 169 -16.71 -11.83 -8.21
CA TRP A 169 -16.83 -10.61 -7.42
C TRP A 169 -15.55 -10.35 -6.61
N LEU A 170 -14.97 -11.39 -5.99
CA LEU A 170 -13.68 -11.28 -5.29
C LEU A 170 -12.55 -10.85 -6.25
N ARG A 171 -12.52 -11.42 -7.46
CA ARG A 171 -11.57 -11.03 -8.50
C ARG A 171 -11.69 -9.55 -8.85
N THR A 172 -12.91 -9.03 -9.04
CA THR A 172 -13.10 -7.60 -9.38
C THR A 172 -12.62 -6.66 -8.29
N LEU A 173 -12.75 -7.05 -7.01
CA LEU A 173 -12.20 -6.25 -5.90
C LEU A 173 -10.66 -6.27 -5.89
N VAL A 174 -10.06 -7.42 -6.16
CA VAL A 174 -8.60 -7.52 -6.25
C VAL A 174 -8.07 -6.74 -7.47
N GLU A 175 -8.76 -6.79 -8.61
CA GLU A 175 -8.44 -5.97 -9.79
C GLU A 175 -8.50 -4.47 -9.46
N ASP A 176 -9.50 -3.99 -8.70
CA ASP A 176 -9.57 -2.58 -8.27
C ASP A 176 -8.43 -2.20 -7.32
N GLU A 177 -7.98 -3.11 -6.46
CA GLU A 177 -6.82 -2.87 -5.62
C GLU A 177 -5.52 -2.82 -6.43
N LEU A 178 -5.31 -3.76 -7.34
CA LEU A 178 -4.16 -3.74 -8.26
C LEU A 178 -4.15 -2.46 -9.11
N ARG A 179 -5.30 -1.94 -9.52
CA ARG A 179 -5.40 -0.64 -10.21
C ARG A 179 -4.76 0.50 -9.43
N ARG A 180 -4.83 0.49 -8.10
CA ARG A 180 -4.22 1.55 -7.26
C ARG A 180 -2.71 1.52 -7.30
N TRP A 181 -2.14 0.33 -7.45
CA TRP A 181 -0.70 0.09 -7.58
C TRP A 181 -0.18 0.37 -8.98
N TRP A 182 -1.05 0.27 -9.99
CA TRP A 182 -0.71 0.67 -11.35
C TRP A 182 -0.43 2.18 -11.42
N SER A 183 0.61 2.54 -12.16
CA SER A 183 1.02 3.93 -12.31
C SER A 183 1.54 4.24 -13.70
N LYS A 184 1.40 5.51 -14.07
CA LYS A 184 2.01 6.10 -15.26
C LYS A 184 3.11 7.06 -14.81
N ARG A 185 4.33 6.87 -15.30
CA ARG A 185 5.46 7.75 -15.02
C ARG A 185 5.98 8.37 -16.31
N ASN A 186 5.94 9.69 -16.35
CA ASN A 186 6.63 10.45 -17.39
C ASN A 186 8.13 10.31 -17.19
N TRP A 187 8.83 10.05 -18.28
CA TRP A 187 10.28 9.93 -18.32
C TRP A 187 10.87 11.14 -19.04
N TRP A 188 11.83 11.80 -18.40
CA TRP A 188 12.50 12.97 -18.94
C TRP A 188 14.00 12.69 -19.02
N PRO A 189 14.43 11.82 -19.95
CA PRO A 189 15.85 11.55 -20.14
C PRO A 189 16.56 12.79 -20.69
N HIS A 190 17.84 12.96 -20.34
CA HIS A 190 18.70 13.91 -21.02
C HIS A 190 19.05 13.33 -22.41
N PRO A 191 18.95 14.10 -23.52
CA PRO A 191 19.21 13.59 -24.86
C PRO A 191 20.57 12.89 -24.99
N ASP A 192 21.61 13.47 -24.40
CA ASP A 192 23.00 12.95 -24.45
C ASP A 192 23.22 11.63 -23.71
N LEU A 193 22.27 11.20 -22.86
CA LEU A 193 22.35 9.93 -22.12
C LEU A 193 21.59 8.79 -22.81
N LEU A 194 20.95 9.08 -23.95
CA LEU A 194 20.18 8.10 -24.72
C LEU A 194 21.10 7.40 -25.71
N ASP A 195 21.06 6.08 -25.70
CA ASP A 195 21.86 5.23 -26.57
C ASP A 195 21.06 4.87 -27.81
N GLU A 196 21.44 5.42 -28.96
CA GLU A 196 20.79 5.13 -30.24
C GLU A 196 20.87 3.65 -30.65
N GLN A 197 21.62 2.78 -29.98
CA GLN A 197 21.59 1.34 -30.27
C GLN A 197 20.38 0.65 -29.61
N LYS A 198 19.80 1.22 -28.56
CA LYS A 198 18.65 0.64 -27.84
C LYS A 198 17.34 1.10 -28.43
N SER A 199 16.44 0.15 -28.69
CA SER A 199 15.11 0.43 -29.27
C SER A 199 14.28 1.38 -28.41
N GLU A 200 14.33 1.23 -27.08
CA GLU A 200 13.63 2.11 -26.13
C GLU A 200 14.10 3.56 -26.21
N ASP A 201 15.42 3.77 -26.34
CA ASP A 201 16.03 5.08 -26.38
C ASP A 201 15.79 5.76 -27.74
N ARG A 202 15.87 5.01 -28.84
CA ARG A 202 15.42 5.47 -30.16
C ARG A 202 13.98 5.96 -30.12
N THR A 203 13.10 5.20 -29.47
CA THR A 203 11.69 5.55 -29.34
C THR A 203 11.52 6.81 -28.47
N ALA A 204 12.31 6.96 -27.40
CA ALA A 204 12.31 8.16 -26.57
C ALA A 204 12.74 9.40 -27.37
N ILE A 205 13.84 9.31 -28.14
CA ILE A 205 14.34 10.39 -29.01
C ILE A 205 13.26 10.76 -30.03
N ALA A 206 12.65 9.76 -30.68
CA ALA A 206 11.57 9.97 -31.64
C ALA A 206 10.36 10.66 -31.01
N ILE A 207 9.98 10.32 -29.78
CA ILE A 207 8.87 11.00 -29.08
C ILE A 207 9.25 12.44 -28.73
N MET A 208 10.46 12.65 -28.22
CA MET A 208 10.95 13.96 -27.78
C MET A 208 11.20 14.94 -28.93
N SER A 209 11.37 14.47 -30.17
CA SER A 209 11.61 15.32 -31.35
C SER A 209 10.37 16.11 -31.83
N GLY A 210 9.22 15.94 -31.19
CA GLY A 210 8.03 16.76 -31.47
C GLY A 210 6.68 16.12 -31.12
N TYR A 211 6.65 14.83 -30.76
CA TYR A 211 5.41 14.09 -30.51
C TYR A 211 4.94 14.12 -29.06
N GLY A 212 5.80 14.50 -28.11
CA GLY A 212 5.41 14.81 -26.73
C GLY A 212 6.39 14.30 -25.69
N VAL A 213 5.85 13.80 -24.58
CA VAL A 213 6.61 13.35 -23.42
C VAL A 213 6.64 11.82 -23.40
N PRO A 214 7.83 11.18 -23.40
CA PRO A 214 7.90 9.74 -23.23
C PRO A 214 7.42 9.33 -21.84
N ALA A 215 6.71 8.21 -21.76
CA ALA A 215 6.22 7.69 -20.50
C ALA A 215 6.15 6.17 -20.51
N PHE A 216 6.25 5.60 -19.32
CA PHE A 216 5.98 4.19 -19.05
C PHE A 216 4.71 4.07 -18.23
N ALA A 217 3.97 2.99 -18.43
CA ALA A 217 2.80 2.68 -17.62
C ALA A 217 2.78 1.20 -17.27
N GLY A 218 2.47 0.87 -16.02
CA GLY A 218 2.54 -0.50 -15.49
C GLY A 218 2.65 -0.52 -13.97
N PHE A 219 3.01 -1.69 -13.44
CA PHE A 219 3.42 -1.85 -12.05
C PHE A 219 4.88 -1.44 -11.90
N ASP A 220 5.15 -0.51 -10.99
CA ASP A 220 6.52 -0.13 -10.69
C ASP A 220 7.23 -1.22 -9.87
N ALA A 221 8.54 -1.08 -9.68
CA ALA A 221 9.34 -2.02 -8.89
C ALA A 221 8.76 -2.27 -7.48
N TYR A 222 8.10 -1.25 -6.93
CA TYR A 222 7.46 -1.34 -5.63
C TYR A 222 6.21 -2.20 -5.64
N ALA A 223 5.29 -1.92 -6.56
CA ALA A 223 4.08 -2.71 -6.77
C ALA A 223 4.43 -4.16 -7.08
N CYS A 224 5.44 -4.40 -7.92
CA CYS A 224 5.89 -5.75 -8.25
C CYS A 224 6.27 -6.56 -7.01
N ALA A 225 7.10 -5.99 -6.12
CA ALA A 225 7.54 -6.67 -4.91
C ALA A 225 6.38 -6.98 -3.95
N HIS A 226 5.40 -6.08 -3.85
CA HIS A 226 4.20 -6.33 -3.05
C HIS A 226 3.33 -7.43 -3.63
N ILE A 227 3.11 -7.42 -4.93
CA ILE A 227 2.34 -8.44 -5.62
C ILE A 227 3.02 -9.81 -5.48
N GLU A 228 4.35 -9.87 -5.67
CA GLU A 228 5.11 -11.11 -5.46
C GLU A 228 5.02 -11.63 -4.03
N ARG A 229 4.97 -10.73 -3.04
CA ARG A 229 4.73 -11.13 -1.65
C ARG A 229 3.38 -11.80 -1.48
N ALA A 230 2.31 -11.20 -2.00
CA ALA A 230 0.99 -11.80 -1.89
C ALA A 230 0.91 -13.15 -2.60
N LEU A 231 1.58 -13.30 -3.74
CA LEU A 231 1.70 -14.57 -4.45
C LEU A 231 2.46 -15.61 -3.61
N CYS A 232 3.53 -15.22 -2.92
CA CYS A 232 4.27 -16.10 -2.01
C CYS A 232 3.41 -16.50 -0.79
N GLU A 233 2.68 -15.57 -0.19
CA GLU A 233 1.76 -15.87 0.91
C GLU A 233 0.64 -16.81 0.46
N TYR A 234 0.07 -16.58 -0.73
CA TYR A 234 -0.90 -17.49 -1.36
C TYR A 234 -0.32 -18.88 -1.62
N ARG A 235 0.90 -18.97 -2.17
CA ARG A 235 1.65 -20.21 -2.39
C ARG A 235 1.72 -21.03 -1.11
N ASN A 236 2.11 -20.39 0.00
CA ASN A 236 2.27 -21.03 1.29
C ASN A 236 0.92 -21.43 1.92
N LEU A 237 -0.11 -20.60 1.79
CA LEU A 237 -1.44 -20.88 2.33
C LEU A 237 -2.16 -22.03 1.60
N ARG A 238 -1.93 -22.14 0.29
CA ARG A 238 -2.60 -23.14 -0.56
C ARG A 238 -1.73 -24.35 -0.89
N ASN A 239 -0.46 -24.35 -0.46
CA ASN A 239 0.53 -25.35 -0.84
C ASN A 239 0.59 -25.58 -2.37
N VAL A 240 0.48 -24.49 -3.13
CA VAL A 240 0.55 -24.53 -4.61
C VAL A 240 2.01 -24.39 -5.04
N THR A 241 2.39 -25.14 -6.06
CA THR A 241 3.68 -25.02 -6.75
C THR A 241 3.65 -23.84 -7.71
N MET A 242 4.59 -22.92 -7.52
CA MET A 242 4.74 -21.72 -8.33
C MET A 242 6.15 -21.65 -8.90
N TRP A 243 6.24 -21.26 -10.16
CA TRP A 243 7.45 -21.07 -10.91
C TRP A 243 7.58 -19.61 -11.35
N ARG A 244 8.81 -19.14 -11.53
CA ARG A 244 9.14 -17.84 -12.09
C ARG A 244 9.68 -18.03 -13.49
N ARG A 245 9.17 -17.27 -14.46
CA ARG A 245 9.71 -17.20 -15.81
C ARG A 245 10.34 -15.83 -16.05
N GLY A 246 11.58 -15.82 -16.52
CA GLY A 246 12.29 -14.59 -16.86
C GLY A 246 11.71 -13.89 -18.08
N ASP A 247 11.97 -12.58 -18.22
CA ASP A 247 11.47 -11.71 -19.31
C ASP A 247 11.85 -12.22 -20.72
N ARG A 248 12.86 -13.12 -20.83
CA ARG A 248 13.36 -13.67 -22.11
C ARG A 248 13.93 -15.10 -22.03
N SER A 249 13.75 -15.81 -20.92
CA SER A 249 14.25 -17.18 -20.75
C SER A 249 13.10 -18.19 -20.78
N SER A 250 13.31 -19.32 -21.46
CA SER A 250 12.46 -20.51 -21.31
C SER A 250 12.60 -21.13 -19.93
N ASP A 251 13.76 -20.91 -19.30
CA ASP A 251 14.09 -21.49 -18.00
C ASP A 251 13.14 -20.99 -16.92
N MET A 252 12.62 -21.95 -16.16
CA MET A 252 11.74 -21.72 -15.03
C MET A 252 12.51 -22.00 -13.73
N GLU A 253 12.45 -21.04 -12.83
CA GLU A 253 13.04 -21.14 -11.49
C GLU A 253 11.93 -21.28 -10.46
N GLU A 254 12.23 -21.87 -9.31
CA GLU A 254 11.27 -21.92 -8.22
C GLU A 254 10.88 -20.50 -7.77
N PHE A 255 9.58 -20.24 -7.62
CA PHE A 255 9.11 -18.90 -7.28
C PHE A 255 9.56 -18.50 -5.87
N SER A 256 10.38 -17.45 -5.81
CA SER A 256 10.73 -16.71 -4.61
C SER A 256 10.47 -15.22 -4.84
N PRO A 257 10.04 -14.45 -3.82
CA PRO A 257 9.86 -13.02 -3.96
C PRO A 257 11.22 -12.33 -4.11
N GLN A 258 11.34 -11.45 -5.10
CA GLN A 258 12.57 -10.72 -5.43
C GLN A 258 12.28 -9.22 -5.51
N TYR A 259 13.31 -8.43 -5.22
CA TYR A 259 13.25 -6.99 -5.40
C TYR A 259 14.30 -6.54 -6.39
N ILE A 260 13.85 -5.78 -7.38
CA ILE A 260 14.69 -5.25 -8.45
C ILE A 260 14.79 -3.76 -8.27
N TYR A 261 16.02 -3.26 -8.15
CA TYR A 261 16.28 -1.84 -8.04
C TYR A 261 15.99 -1.14 -9.37
N GLU A 262 15.23 -0.06 -9.29
CA GLU A 262 15.05 0.87 -10.40
C GLU A 262 16.38 1.58 -10.68
N GLY A 263 16.84 1.53 -11.93
CA GLY A 263 18.06 2.21 -12.38
C GLY A 263 17.80 3.67 -12.72
N SER A 264 18.48 4.18 -13.76
CA SER A 264 18.21 5.52 -14.31
C SER A 264 16.91 5.61 -15.12
N ARG A 265 16.34 4.46 -15.49
CA ARG A 265 15.11 4.35 -16.28
C ARG A 265 13.96 3.85 -15.41
N PRO A 266 12.74 4.41 -15.58
CA PRO A 266 11.57 3.88 -14.92
C PRO A 266 11.34 2.41 -15.25
N LEU A 267 11.31 1.56 -14.22
CA LEU A 267 11.02 0.14 -14.37
C LEU A 267 9.53 -0.09 -14.14
N MET A 268 8.78 -0.19 -15.23
CA MET A 268 7.36 -0.55 -15.24
C MET A 268 7.17 -1.93 -15.87
N ARG A 269 6.32 -2.74 -15.26
CA ARG A 269 6.12 -4.13 -15.66
C ARG A 269 4.64 -4.52 -15.69
N ARG A 270 4.33 -5.51 -16.53
CA ARG A 270 3.06 -6.22 -16.54
C ARG A 270 3.24 -7.58 -15.89
N LEU A 271 2.22 -8.00 -15.17
CA LEU A 271 2.16 -9.32 -14.56
C LEU A 271 1.47 -10.28 -15.52
N THR A 272 2.01 -11.49 -15.60
CA THR A 272 1.35 -12.63 -16.25
C THR A 272 1.39 -13.80 -15.29
N ILE A 273 0.27 -14.49 -15.19
CA ILE A 273 0.14 -15.74 -14.46
C ILE A 273 -0.42 -16.75 -15.44
N SER A 274 0.27 -17.86 -15.67
CA SER A 274 -0.20 -18.93 -16.54
C SER A 274 -0.17 -20.25 -15.82
N SER A 275 -1.09 -21.15 -16.15
CA SER A 275 -1.01 -22.56 -15.75
C SER A 275 -0.12 -23.32 -16.71
N LEU A 276 0.77 -24.17 -16.21
CA LEU A 276 1.55 -25.10 -17.04
C LEU A 276 0.63 -26.12 -17.72
N ASN A 277 0.83 -26.29 -19.01
CA ASN A 277 0.18 -27.33 -19.80
C ASN A 277 1.14 -28.50 -20.04
N GLU A 278 0.64 -29.60 -20.60
CA GLU A 278 1.43 -30.81 -20.89
C GLU A 278 2.65 -30.55 -21.79
N TYR A 279 2.57 -29.54 -22.66
CA TYR A 279 3.68 -29.13 -23.53
C TYR A 279 4.80 -28.39 -22.78
N ASP A 280 4.47 -27.58 -21.77
CA ASP A 280 5.47 -26.76 -21.05
C ASP A 280 6.35 -27.58 -20.09
N ILE A 281 5.91 -28.78 -19.73
CA ILE A 281 6.59 -29.66 -18.75
C ILE A 281 7.77 -30.40 -19.39
N GLN A 282 7.79 -30.51 -20.72
CA GLN A 282 8.87 -31.18 -21.44
C GLN A 282 10.23 -30.51 -21.19
N ASP A 283 10.21 -29.20 -20.91
CA ASP A 283 11.41 -28.40 -20.67
C ASP A 283 11.84 -28.38 -19.19
N ASN A 284 11.04 -28.92 -18.27
CA ASN A 284 11.35 -28.89 -16.83
C ASN A 284 10.78 -30.11 -16.06
N PRO A 285 11.60 -31.13 -15.74
CA PRO A 285 11.12 -32.42 -15.20
C PRO A 285 10.57 -32.33 -13.77
N ASN A 286 10.82 -31.23 -13.05
CA ASN A 286 10.29 -31.01 -11.70
C ASN A 286 8.90 -30.34 -11.70
N SER A 287 8.43 -29.89 -12.86
CA SER A 287 7.15 -29.19 -12.99
C SER A 287 5.99 -30.13 -13.28
N LYS A 288 4.78 -29.75 -12.88
CA LYS A 288 3.55 -30.53 -13.08
C LYS A 288 2.49 -29.73 -13.81
N VAL A 289 1.58 -30.44 -14.49
CA VAL A 289 0.41 -29.82 -15.13
C VAL A 289 -0.41 -29.14 -14.05
N GLY A 290 -0.80 -27.89 -14.29
CA GLY A 290 -1.55 -27.10 -13.31
C GLY A 290 -0.68 -26.27 -12.35
N ASP A 291 0.64 -26.43 -12.36
CA ASP A 291 1.52 -25.50 -11.63
C ASP A 291 1.40 -24.09 -12.23
N LEU A 292 1.53 -23.08 -11.37
CA LEU A 292 1.41 -21.70 -11.81
C LEU A 292 2.78 -21.13 -12.17
N VAL A 293 2.86 -20.40 -13.28
CA VAL A 293 4.04 -19.66 -13.72
C VAL A 293 3.75 -18.18 -13.60
N VAL A 294 4.63 -17.47 -12.91
CA VAL A 294 4.58 -16.02 -12.72
C VAL A 294 5.67 -15.39 -13.59
N GLY A 295 5.24 -14.51 -14.50
CA GLY A 295 6.12 -13.76 -15.40
C GLY A 295 5.93 -12.26 -15.24
N TRP A 296 7.04 -11.52 -15.25
CA TRP A 296 7.01 -10.06 -15.30
C TRP A 296 7.65 -9.57 -16.60
N TYR A 297 6.88 -8.82 -17.38
CA TYR A 297 7.32 -8.28 -18.67
C TYR A 297 7.50 -6.78 -18.60
N ARG A 298 8.58 -6.26 -19.15
CA ARG A 298 8.81 -4.81 -19.20
C ARG A 298 7.80 -4.13 -20.12
N CYS A 299 7.22 -3.03 -19.62
CA CYS A 299 6.31 -2.23 -20.42
C CYS A 299 7.11 -1.39 -21.43
N PRO A 300 6.68 -1.34 -22.71
CA PRO A 300 7.31 -0.49 -23.69
C PRO A 300 7.08 1.00 -23.36
N ILE A 301 7.98 1.84 -23.85
CA ILE A 301 7.83 3.29 -23.81
C ILE A 301 6.77 3.74 -24.82
N ASN A 302 5.96 4.72 -24.43
CA ASN A 302 4.97 5.31 -25.32
C ASN A 302 4.82 6.81 -25.06
N ILE A 303 4.09 7.50 -25.94
CA ILE A 303 3.76 8.91 -25.75
C ILE A 303 2.78 9.04 -24.58
N SER A 304 3.08 9.92 -23.63
CA SER A 304 2.28 10.08 -22.41
C SER A 304 0.80 10.31 -22.72
N SER A 305 0.42 11.12 -23.71
CA SER A 305 -1.00 11.34 -24.06
C SER A 305 -1.75 10.08 -24.52
N HIS A 306 -1.06 9.08 -25.05
CA HIS A 306 -1.66 7.82 -25.53
C HIS A 306 -1.83 6.76 -24.43
N LEU A 307 -1.13 6.93 -23.31
CA LEU A 307 -1.23 5.98 -22.20
C LEU A 307 -2.45 6.27 -21.34
N GLU A 308 -3.19 5.19 -21.03
CA GLU A 308 -4.36 5.21 -20.16
C GLU A 308 -4.07 5.89 -18.82
N SER A 309 -5.13 6.37 -18.20
CA SER A 309 -5.08 6.87 -16.83
C SER A 309 -5.39 5.73 -15.87
N ARG A 310 -4.97 5.88 -14.60
CA ARG A 310 -5.30 4.92 -13.55
C ARG A 310 -6.80 4.62 -13.45
N SER A 311 -7.67 5.58 -13.75
CA SER A 311 -9.12 5.38 -13.67
C SER A 311 -9.71 4.60 -14.85
N THR A 312 -9.00 4.53 -15.97
CA THR A 312 -9.47 3.93 -17.22
C THR A 312 -8.78 2.62 -17.55
N VAL A 313 -7.66 2.30 -16.86
CA VAL A 313 -6.87 1.12 -17.16
C VAL A 313 -7.63 -0.19 -16.96
N ASN A 314 -7.53 -1.06 -17.97
CA ASN A 314 -8.01 -2.43 -17.90
C ASN A 314 -6.97 -3.33 -17.24
N ILE A 315 -7.12 -3.56 -15.94
CA ILE A 315 -6.17 -4.36 -15.15
C ILE A 315 -6.05 -5.81 -15.63
N ARG A 316 -7.05 -6.36 -16.33
CA ARG A 316 -6.93 -7.71 -16.88
C ARG A 316 -5.85 -7.85 -17.95
N HIS A 317 -5.50 -6.76 -18.64
CA HIS A 317 -4.39 -6.74 -19.60
C HIS A 317 -3.04 -6.43 -18.95
N GLU A 318 -3.04 -5.73 -17.82
CA GLU A 318 -1.81 -5.39 -17.10
C GLU A 318 -1.39 -6.49 -16.10
N ALA A 319 -2.36 -7.28 -15.63
CA ALA A 319 -2.21 -8.44 -14.77
C ALA A 319 -2.98 -9.64 -15.37
N GLU A 320 -2.41 -10.22 -16.44
CA GLU A 320 -3.04 -11.30 -17.18
C GLU A 320 -3.03 -12.61 -16.36
N GLY A 321 -4.11 -13.39 -16.50
CA GLY A 321 -4.22 -14.73 -15.91
C GLY A 321 -4.42 -14.77 -14.40
N LEU A 322 -4.83 -13.64 -13.78
CA LEU A 322 -5.36 -13.63 -12.41
C LEU A 322 -6.42 -14.71 -12.19
N ASP A 323 -7.19 -15.04 -13.22
CA ASP A 323 -8.24 -16.07 -13.23
C ASP A 323 -7.78 -17.42 -12.69
N HIS A 324 -6.51 -17.78 -12.89
CA HIS A 324 -5.94 -19.01 -12.35
C HIS A 324 -5.89 -19.03 -10.80
N LEU A 325 -5.78 -17.87 -10.15
CA LEU A 325 -5.85 -17.74 -8.69
C LEU A 325 -7.30 -17.80 -8.15
N PHE A 326 -8.28 -17.53 -9.02
CA PHE A 326 -9.71 -17.48 -8.68
C PHE A 326 -10.51 -18.67 -9.25
N ALA A 327 -9.81 -19.67 -9.82
CA ALA A 327 -10.44 -20.84 -10.42
C ALA A 327 -11.17 -21.71 -9.38
N ASP A 328 -10.58 -21.84 -8.18
CA ASP A 328 -11.21 -22.45 -7.00
C ASP A 328 -11.65 -21.34 -6.04
N HIS A 329 -12.82 -21.50 -5.44
CA HIS A 329 -13.36 -20.58 -4.45
C HIS A 329 -12.48 -20.46 -3.21
N ALA A 330 -11.87 -21.57 -2.77
CA ALA A 330 -10.93 -21.52 -1.65
C ALA A 330 -9.63 -20.76 -1.98
N GLY A 331 -9.19 -20.81 -3.25
CA GLY A 331 -8.09 -19.98 -3.77
C GLY A 331 -8.47 -18.51 -3.83
N ALA A 332 -9.66 -18.21 -4.36
CA ALA A 332 -10.21 -16.86 -4.43
C ALA A 332 -10.27 -16.21 -3.03
N ILE A 333 -10.77 -16.93 -2.02
CA ILE A 333 -10.81 -16.47 -0.63
C ILE A 333 -9.41 -16.19 -0.09
N ALA A 334 -8.48 -17.15 -0.24
CA ALA A 334 -7.13 -17.02 0.29
C ALA A 334 -6.42 -15.79 -0.29
N PHE A 335 -6.46 -15.62 -1.61
CA PHE A 335 -5.82 -14.48 -2.26
C PHE A 335 -6.52 -13.15 -1.90
N ALA A 336 -7.85 -13.12 -1.93
CA ALA A 336 -8.62 -11.94 -1.55
C ALA A 336 -8.34 -11.50 -0.11
N GLN A 337 -8.21 -12.43 0.84
CA GLN A 337 -7.84 -12.13 2.22
C GLN A 337 -6.42 -11.54 2.32
N THR A 338 -5.45 -12.10 1.60
CA THR A 338 -4.08 -11.56 1.56
C THR A 338 -4.06 -10.11 1.08
N ILE A 339 -4.80 -9.81 0.01
CA ILE A 339 -4.92 -8.45 -0.55
C ILE A 339 -5.71 -7.53 0.40
N ALA A 340 -6.72 -8.04 1.11
CA ALA A 340 -7.50 -7.26 2.07
C ALA A 340 -6.61 -6.63 3.15
N VAL A 341 -5.59 -7.34 3.63
CA VAL A 341 -4.67 -6.83 4.65
C VAL A 341 -3.93 -5.58 4.19
N TRP A 342 -3.67 -5.44 2.89
CA TRP A 342 -3.02 -4.24 2.34
C TRP A 342 -3.84 -2.97 2.55
N GLN A 343 -5.16 -3.11 2.58
CA GLN A 343 -6.07 -1.98 2.76
C GLN A 343 -6.07 -1.44 4.19
N ASN A 344 -5.44 -2.12 5.15
CA ASN A 344 -5.46 -1.74 6.56
C ASN A 344 -4.92 -0.32 6.82
N THR A 345 -4.01 0.18 5.99
CA THR A 345 -3.43 1.53 6.11
C THR A 345 -3.91 2.52 5.06
N MET A 346 -4.93 2.17 4.26
CA MET A 346 -5.44 3.07 3.22
C MET A 346 -6.16 4.29 3.79
N HIS A 347 -6.23 5.36 2.99
CA HIS A 347 -6.98 6.58 3.28
C HIS A 347 -6.61 7.19 4.64
N PRO A 348 -5.35 7.63 4.84
CA PRO A 348 -4.82 8.06 6.13
C PRO A 348 -5.62 9.24 6.70
N ILE A 349 -6.10 10.16 5.86
CA ILE A 349 -6.95 11.28 6.29
C ILE A 349 -8.27 10.77 6.88
N ARG A 350 -8.90 9.78 6.24
CA ARG A 350 -10.17 9.20 6.72
C ARG A 350 -9.97 8.43 8.04
N ARG A 351 -8.85 7.69 8.15
CA ARG A 351 -8.43 7.05 9.41
C ARG A 351 -8.16 8.07 10.51
N PHE A 352 -7.61 9.23 10.17
CA PHE A 352 -7.26 10.27 11.13
C PHE A 352 -8.52 10.89 11.73
N ILE A 353 -9.51 11.20 10.88
CA ILE A 353 -10.83 11.67 11.32
C ILE A 353 -11.48 10.62 12.24
N LEU A 354 -11.43 9.35 11.85
CA LEU A 354 -11.96 8.26 12.69
C LEU A 354 -11.30 8.20 14.07
N MET A 355 -9.97 8.31 14.12
CA MET A 355 -9.21 8.32 15.37
C MET A 355 -9.62 9.51 16.26
N ILE A 356 -9.78 10.71 15.67
CA ILE A 356 -10.25 11.89 16.40
C ILE A 356 -11.64 11.63 16.98
N LEU A 357 -12.57 11.10 16.19
CA LEU A 357 -13.95 10.84 16.65
C LEU A 357 -13.98 9.88 17.85
N TYR A 358 -13.21 8.79 17.80
CA TYR A 358 -13.08 7.87 18.93
C TYR A 358 -12.43 8.51 20.15
N LEU A 359 -11.40 9.33 19.95
CA LEU A 359 -10.70 10.00 21.04
C LEU A 359 -11.58 11.05 21.71
N MET A 360 -12.36 11.82 20.93
CA MET A 360 -13.35 12.75 21.45
C MET A 360 -14.43 12.04 22.26
N SER A 361 -14.96 10.92 21.75
CA SER A 361 -15.92 10.09 22.49
C SER A 361 -15.35 9.62 23.83
N GLY A 362 -14.10 9.14 23.84
CA GLY A 362 -13.40 8.74 25.06
C GLY A 362 -13.21 9.90 26.05
N ILE A 363 -12.80 11.07 25.59
CA ILE A 363 -12.64 12.27 26.43
C ILE A 363 -13.97 12.66 27.08
N PHE A 364 -15.06 12.69 26.30
CA PHE A 364 -16.39 13.01 26.81
C PHE A 364 -16.88 11.99 27.84
N PHE A 365 -16.60 10.71 27.63
CA PHE A 365 -16.93 9.67 28.58
C PHE A 365 -16.12 9.78 29.89
N VAL A 366 -14.81 10.02 29.80
CA VAL A 366 -13.96 10.24 30.99
C VAL A 366 -14.43 11.46 31.77
N TRP A 367 -14.78 12.55 31.07
CA TRP A 367 -15.31 13.75 31.71
C TRP A 367 -16.64 13.50 32.41
N PHE A 368 -17.54 12.72 31.80
CA PHE A 368 -18.75 12.24 32.46
C PHE A 368 -18.44 11.50 33.77
N VAL A 369 -17.48 10.56 33.76
CA VAL A 369 -17.10 9.81 34.98
C VAL A 369 -16.54 10.74 36.06
N ILE A 370 -15.69 11.71 35.69
CA ILE A 370 -15.15 12.71 36.63
C ILE A 370 -16.27 13.50 37.29
N LEU A 371 -17.24 14.00 36.51
CA LEU A 371 -18.37 14.75 37.05
C LEU A 371 -19.26 13.88 37.94
N GLN A 372 -19.49 12.61 37.58
CA GLN A 372 -20.23 11.67 38.43
C GLN A 372 -19.51 11.43 39.76
N LEU A 373 -18.19 11.23 39.75
CA LEU A 373 -17.40 11.09 40.97
C LEU A 373 -17.45 12.34 41.85
N GLN A 374 -17.38 13.54 41.26
CA GLN A 374 -17.50 14.80 42.00
C GLN A 374 -18.86 14.97 42.68
N ILE A 375 -19.93 14.43 42.11
CA ILE A 375 -21.27 14.48 42.69
C ILE A 375 -21.42 13.43 43.81
N ILE A 376 -20.78 12.27 43.68
CA ILE A 376 -20.93 11.14 44.60
C ILE A 376 -19.98 11.24 45.81
N LEU A 377 -18.71 11.64 45.63
CA LEU A 377 -17.71 11.69 46.70
C LEU A 377 -18.16 12.53 47.92
N PRO A 378 -18.71 13.75 47.75
CA PRO A 378 -19.18 14.57 48.87
C PRO A 378 -20.43 14.03 49.58
N LYS A 379 -21.07 12.98 49.04
CA LYS A 379 -22.23 12.30 49.65
C LYS A 379 -21.83 11.02 50.37
N MET A 380 -20.59 10.56 50.21
CA MET A 380 -20.04 9.36 50.84
C MET A 380 -19.21 9.66 52.09
N PHE A 381 -18.79 10.93 52.27
CA PHE A 381 -18.18 11.49 53.48
C PHE A 381 -19.09 12.58 54.03
#